data_AF-A0A920UPU6-F1
#
_entry.id   AF-A0A920UPU6-F1
#
_cell.length_a   1.000
_cell.length_b   1.000
_cell.length_c   1.000
_cell.angle_alpha   90.00
_cell.angle_beta   90.00
_cell.angle_gamma   90.00
#
_symmetry.space_group_name_H-M   'P 1'
#
loop_
_entity.id
_entity.type
_entity.pdbx_description
1 polymer ?
#
loop_
_entity_poly.entity_id
_entity_poly.type
_entity_poly.pdbx_seq_one_letter_code
_entity_poly.pdbx_strand_id
1 'polypeptide(L)'
;MEIPTEKVREIQKISQEPVSLETPIGEEEDSHLGDFIPDTSGIAPSDAASYQLLKEQMYDILDTLNERKSRVLGFFLGLDDGEEGPRRSR
;
A
#
# COMPACT_ATOMS: atom_id res chain seq x y z
N MET A 1 -41.88 1.79 -14.86
CA MET A 1 -40.76 1.36 -13.99
C MET A 1 -39.81 2.54 -13.88
N GLU A 2 -39.86 3.31 -12.79
CA GLU A 2 -38.90 4.39 -12.56
C GLU A 2 -37.66 3.81 -11.87
N ILE A 3 -36.65 3.48 -12.68
CA ILE A 3 -35.33 3.14 -12.15
C ILE A 3 -34.68 4.47 -11.71
N PRO A 4 -34.16 4.57 -10.47
CA PRO A 4 -33.44 5.76 -10.03
C PRO A 4 -32.26 6.06 -10.96
N THR A 5 -32.05 7.32 -11.31
CA THR A 5 -30.98 7.76 -12.21
C THR A 5 -29.58 7.32 -11.75
N GLU A 6 -29.36 7.25 -10.43
CA GLU A 6 -28.16 6.69 -9.80
C GLU A 6 -27.88 5.25 -10.29
N LYS A 7 -28.91 4.40 -10.24
CA LYS A 7 -28.85 2.98 -10.58
C LYS A 7 -28.65 2.76 -12.08
N VAL A 8 -29.21 3.65 -12.91
CA VAL A 8 -28.96 3.64 -14.36
C VAL A 8 -27.48 3.95 -14.67
N ARG A 9 -26.88 4.92 -13.98
CA ARG A 9 -25.46 5.27 -14.15
C ARG A 9 -24.53 4.14 -13.70
N GLU A 10 -24.86 3.48 -12.59
CA GLU A 10 -24.09 2.35 -12.08
C GLU A 10 -24.15 1.16 -13.05
N ILE A 11 -25.35 0.81 -13.55
CA ILE A 11 -25.52 -0.24 -14.56
C ILE A 11 -24.72 0.09 -15.84
N GLN A 12 -24.74 1.34 -16.30
CA GLN A 12 -23.98 1.77 -17.47
C GLN A 12 -22.45 1.68 -17.26
N LYS A 13 -21.94 1.94 -16.05
CA LYS A 13 -20.51 1.78 -15.74
C LYS A 13 -20.09 0.32 -15.74
N ILE A 14 -20.89 -0.56 -15.13
CA ILE A 14 -20.56 -1.99 -15.00
C ILE A 14 -20.66 -2.71 -16.35
N SER A 15 -21.53 -2.23 -17.24
CA SER A 15 -21.73 -2.83 -18.57
C SER A 15 -20.61 -2.50 -19.57
N GLN A 16 -19.59 -1.73 -19.18
CA GLN A 16 -18.44 -1.44 -20.05
C GLN A 16 -17.48 -2.63 -20.09
N GLU A 17 -17.02 -2.99 -21.29
CA GLU A 17 -15.99 -4.01 -21.47
C GLU A 17 -14.61 -3.46 -21.08
N PRO A 18 -13.74 -4.27 -20.46
CA PRO A 18 -12.39 -3.84 -20.10
C PRO A 18 -11.57 -3.56 -21.37
N VAL A 19 -10.80 -2.48 -21.35
CA VAL A 19 -9.88 -2.11 -22.43
C VAL A 19 -8.54 -2.81 -22.23
N SER A 20 -7.93 -3.27 -23.32
CA SER A 20 -6.61 -3.90 -23.28
C SER A 20 -5.52 -2.91 -22.88
N LEU A 21 -4.59 -3.32 -22.02
CA LEU A 21 -3.41 -2.53 -21.69
C LEU A 21 -2.43 -2.41 -22.87
N GLU A 22 -2.51 -3.34 -23.83
CA GLU A 22 -1.73 -3.33 -25.08
C GLU A 22 -2.35 -2.40 -26.15
N THR A 23 -3.38 -1.63 -25.81
CA THR A 23 -3.98 -0.69 -26.76
C THR A 23 -2.97 0.44 -27.04
N PRO A 24 -2.55 0.68 -28.29
CA PRO A 24 -1.61 1.76 -28.60
C PRO A 24 -2.25 3.12 -28.31
N ILE A 25 -1.46 4.05 -27.77
CA ILE A 25 -1.89 5.40 -27.40
C ILE A 25 -0.96 6.42 -28.05
N GLY A 26 -1.54 7.39 -28.76
CA GLY A 26 -0.79 8.43 -29.48
C GLY A 26 -0.54 8.10 -30.95
N GLU A 27 0.20 8.98 -31.63
CA GLU A 27 0.58 8.81 -33.04
C GLU A 27 1.86 7.98 -33.23
N GLU A 28 2.68 7.91 -32.19
CA GLU A 28 3.87 7.08 -32.14
C GLU A 28 3.45 5.70 -31.59
N GLU A 29 3.48 4.66 -32.42
CA GLU A 29 3.04 3.28 -32.08
C GLU A 29 3.87 2.60 -30.96
N ASP A 30 4.80 3.32 -30.33
CA ASP A 30 5.69 2.80 -29.30
C ASP A 30 5.08 2.85 -27.88
N SER A 31 3.95 3.57 -27.69
CA SER A 31 3.32 3.75 -26.38
C SER A 31 2.01 2.95 -26.25
N HIS A 32 1.87 2.17 -25.17
CA HIS A 32 0.69 1.37 -24.87
C HIS A 32 -0.09 1.98 -23.69
N LEU A 33 -1.39 1.69 -23.59
CA LEU A 33 -2.24 2.18 -22.51
C LEU A 33 -1.69 1.79 -21.12
N GLY A 34 -1.11 0.60 -21.01
CA GLY A 34 -0.48 0.10 -19.79
C GLY A 34 0.66 0.99 -19.28
N ASP A 35 1.39 1.65 -20.17
CA ASP A 35 2.54 2.50 -19.81
C ASP A 35 2.13 3.73 -18.99
N PHE A 36 0.85 4.11 -19.05
CA PHE A 36 0.29 5.26 -18.34
C PHE A 36 -0.44 4.90 -17.05
N ILE A 37 -0.52 3.61 -16.68
CA ILE A 37 -1.16 3.18 -15.44
C ILE A 37 -0.08 3.00 -14.37
N PRO A 38 0.07 3.96 -13.42
CA PRO A 38 1.04 3.82 -12.36
C PRO A 38 0.63 2.70 -11.40
N ASP A 39 1.62 1.97 -10.90
CA ASP A 39 1.41 1.07 -9.77
C ASP A 39 1.17 1.91 -8.50
N THR A 40 -0.06 1.86 -8.00
CA THR A 40 -0.45 2.52 -6.74
C THR A 40 -0.30 1.62 -5.52
N SER A 41 0.10 0.36 -5.70
CA SER A 41 0.28 -0.61 -4.62
C SER A 41 1.73 -0.67 -4.12
N GLY A 42 2.70 -0.32 -4.97
CA GLY A 42 4.11 -0.25 -4.62
C GLY A 42 4.42 0.88 -3.62
N ILE A 43 5.30 0.59 -2.66
CA ILE A 43 5.84 1.61 -1.75
C ILE A 43 6.85 2.44 -2.52
N ALA A 44 6.75 3.77 -2.45
CA ALA A 44 7.71 4.66 -3.09
C ALA A 44 9.12 4.46 -2.48
N PRO A 45 10.20 4.50 -3.28
CA PRO A 45 11.56 4.28 -2.77
C PRO A 45 11.95 5.23 -1.62
N SER A 46 11.49 6.48 -1.67
CA SER A 46 11.67 7.47 -0.60
C SER A 46 11.03 7.03 0.71
N ASP A 47 9.84 6.44 0.63
CA ASP A 47 9.06 6.03 1.79
C ASP A 47 9.65 4.77 2.39
N ALA A 48 10.08 3.83 1.54
CA ALA A 48 10.81 2.64 1.98
C ALA A 48 12.11 3.01 2.70
N ALA A 49 12.91 3.92 2.15
CA ALA A 49 14.14 4.39 2.79
C ALA A 49 13.88 5.11 4.12
N SER A 50 12.83 5.93 4.19
CA SER A 50 12.43 6.62 5.41
C SER A 50 11.99 5.64 6.50
N TYR A 51 11.23 4.61 6.12
CA TYR A 51 10.81 3.55 7.04
C TYR A 51 12.00 2.75 7.57
N GLN A 52 12.94 2.40 6.70
CA GLN A 52 14.19 1.72 7.08
C GLN A 52 14.99 2.54 8.09
N LEU A 53 15.20 3.83 7.83
CA LEU A 53 15.93 4.73 8.73
C LEU A 53 15.24 4.87 10.08
N LEU A 54 13.91 4.99 10.09
CA LEU A 54 13.13 5.04 11.33
C LEU A 54 13.30 3.75 12.14
N LYS A 55 13.28 2.59 11.47
CA LYS A 55 13.48 1.28 12.10
C LYS A 55 14.85 1.19 12.77
N GLU A 56 15.90 1.63 12.09
CA GLU A 56 17.27 1.67 12.63
C GLU A 56 17.36 2.57 13.87
N GLN A 57 16.82 3.79 13.81
CA GLN A 57 16.79 4.69 14.96
C GLN A 57 16.02 4.11 16.15
N MET A 58 14.93 3.37 15.89
CA MET A 58 14.19 2.68 16.94
C MET A 58 15.06 1.61 17.61
N TYR A 59 15.80 0.80 16.84
CA TYR A 59 16.70 -0.21 17.41
C TYR A 59 17.82 0.42 18.24
N ASP A 60 18.43 1.52 17.76
CA ASP A 60 19.45 2.24 18.53
C ASP A 60 18.94 2.68 19.90
N ILE A 61 17.68 3.15 19.98
CA ILE A 61 17.04 3.53 21.25
C ILE A 61 16.77 2.28 22.11
N LEU A 62 16.29 1.19 21.51
CA LEU A 62 16.02 -0.06 22.22
C LEU A 62 17.28 -0.67 22.83
N ASP A 63 18.43 -0.51 22.18
CA ASP A 63 19.73 -0.96 22.69
C ASP A 63 20.18 -0.18 23.93
N THR A 64 19.69 1.03 24.15
CA THR A 64 19.94 1.79 25.40
C THR A 64 19.14 1.27 26.59
N LEU A 65 18.12 0.44 26.34
CA LEU A 65 17.26 -0.12 27.38
C LEU A 65 17.85 -1.42 27.93
N ASN A 66 17.40 -1.79 29.13
CA ASN A 66 17.73 -3.12 29.65
C ASN A 66 17.06 -4.22 28.81
N GLU A 67 17.70 -5.39 28.75
CA GLU A 67 17.31 -6.52 27.89
C GLU A 67 15.82 -6.87 28.00
N ARG A 68 15.26 -6.83 29.22
CA ARG A 68 13.84 -7.10 29.46
C ARG A 68 12.93 -6.05 28.84
N LYS A 69 13.26 -4.75 28.95
CA LYS A 69 12.44 -3.67 28.36
C LYS A 69 12.56 -3.64 26.84
N SER A 70 13.77 -3.84 26.32
CA SER A 70 14.00 -3.92 24.87
C SER A 70 13.17 -5.04 24.24
N ARG A 71 13.24 -6.26 24.80
CA ARG A 71 12.44 -7.41 24.35
C ARG A 71 10.93 -7.19 24.42
N VAL A 72 10.45 -6.54 25.49
CA VAL A 72 9.02 -6.23 25.63
C VAL A 72 8.57 -5.22 24.57
N LEU A 73 9.36 -4.16 24.33
CA LEU A 73 9.05 -3.13 23.33
C LEU A 73 9.16 -3.67 21.90
N GLY A 74 10.18 -4.46 21.57
CA GLY A 74 10.33 -5.11 20.26
C GLY A 74 9.12 -5.97 19.91
N PHE A 75 8.62 -6.76 20.87
CA PHE A 75 7.41 -7.55 20.71
C PHE A 75 6.14 -6.69 20.57
N PHE A 76 5.98 -5.64 21.38
CA PHE A 76 4.82 -4.74 21.29
C PHE A 76 4.78 -3.92 20.00
N LEU A 77 5.95 -3.56 19.46
CA LEU A 77 6.09 -2.77 18.24
C LEU A 77 6.16 -3.66 16.97
N GLY A 78 6.14 -4.99 17.13
CA GLY A 78 6.20 -5.95 16.02
C GLY A 78 7.54 -5.94 15.26
N LEU A 79 8.63 -5.55 15.93
CA LEU A 79 9.94 -5.35 15.30
C LEU A 79 10.72 -6.65 15.09
N ASP A 80 10.50 -7.66 15.93
CA ASP A 80 11.31 -8.90 15.92
C ASP A 80 10.76 -9.98 14.96
N ASP A 81 9.43 -10.13 14.84
CA ASP A 81 8.84 -11.26 14.07
C ASP A 81 7.71 -10.85 13.11
N GLY A 82 7.43 -9.56 12.92
CA GLY A 82 6.31 -9.09 12.09
C GLY A 82 4.90 -9.44 12.64
N GLU A 83 4.83 -10.20 13.73
CA GLU A 83 3.61 -10.34 14.53
C GLU A 83 3.46 -9.11 15.43
N GLU A 84 2.44 -8.30 15.15
CA GLU A 84 1.98 -7.30 16.11
C GLU A 84 1.57 -8.02 17.40
N GLY A 85 2.31 -7.79 18.49
CA GLY A 85 1.93 -8.29 19.81
C GLY A 85 0.48 -7.90 20.15
N PRO A 86 -0.21 -8.66 21.03
CA PRO A 86 -1.66 -8.56 21.20
C PRO A 86 -2.06 -7.13 21.49
N ARG A 87 -2.71 -6.47 20.51
CA ARG A 87 -3.35 -5.18 20.72
C ARG A 87 -4.36 -5.40 21.84
N ARG A 88 -4.07 -4.89 23.04
CA ARG A 88 -5.08 -4.85 24.10
C ARG A 88 -6.22 -3.98 23.57
N SER A 89 -7.26 -4.65 23.08
CA SER A 89 -8.57 -4.07 22.87
C SER A 89 -8.98 -3.41 24.17
N ARG A 90 -8.96 -2.08 24.17
CA ARG A 90 -9.65 -1.27 25.17
C ARG A 90 -11.02 -0.92 24.63
#